data_AF-A0A0D0GJA7-F1
#
_entry.id   AF-A0A0D0GJA7-F1
#
_cell.length_a   1.000
_cell.length_b   1.000
_cell.length_c   1.000
_cell.angle_alpha   90.00
_cell.angle_beta   90.00
_cell.angle_gamma   90.00
#
_symmetry.space_group_name_H-M   'P 1'
#
loop_
_entity.id
_entity.type
_entity.pdbx_description
1 polymer ?
#
loop_
_entity_poly.entity_id
_entity_poly.type
_entity_poly.pdbx_seq_one_letter_code
_entity_poly.pdbx_strand_id
1 'polypeptide(L)'
;MDYSKPTLLVIYGPNGAGKSTHIQTMLPDAFEGIFSFDRDNTRVAFESELESQGLSETIIVARATRMMEEKLFEEMRKAIVVKEHFVLETPLSHRDYWRYIDMFETADIRFSLLSLFR
;
A
#
# COMPACT_ATOMS: atom_id res chain seq x y z
N MET A 1 15.54 13.96 0.82
CA MET A 1 14.22 14.33 1.38
C MET A 1 14.33 14.34 2.88
N ASP A 2 13.61 15.24 3.55
CA ASP A 2 13.53 15.29 5.01
C ASP A 2 12.37 14.41 5.49
N TYR A 3 12.72 13.29 6.13
CA TYR A 3 11.79 12.31 6.71
C TYR A 3 11.64 12.48 8.23
N SER A 4 11.95 13.66 8.78
CA SER A 4 11.70 13.96 10.21
C SER A 4 10.20 14.06 10.57
N LYS A 5 9.33 14.04 9.55
CA LYS A 5 7.87 14.03 9.69
C LYS A 5 7.29 12.74 9.14
N PRO A 6 6.15 12.26 9.67
CA PRO A 6 5.43 11.13 9.07
C PRO A 6 5.28 11.34 7.57
N THR A 7 5.35 10.27 6.80
CA THR A 7 5.35 10.35 5.34
C THR A 7 4.65 9.13 4.76
N LEU A 8 3.69 9.34 3.86
CA LEU A 8 3.21 8.32 2.93
C LEU A 8 4.20 8.23 1.77
N LEU A 9 4.88 7.10 1.65
CA LEU A 9 5.75 6.77 0.54
C LEU A 9 5.03 5.78 -0.38
N VAL A 10 4.69 6.21 -1.60
CA VAL A 10 4.08 5.35 -2.61
C VAL A 10 5.15 4.83 -3.55
N ILE A 11 5.26 3.51 -3.63
CA ILE A 11 6.22 2.80 -4.46
C ILE A 11 5.47 2.15 -5.61
N TYR A 12 5.86 2.52 -6.82
CA TYR A 12 5.16 2.09 -8.02
C TYR A 12 6.08 1.58 -9.12
N GLY A 13 5.54 0.63 -9.89
CA GLY A 13 6.24 -0.05 -10.98
C GLY A 13 5.49 -1.31 -11.42
N PRO A 14 5.82 -1.88 -12.59
CA PRO A 14 5.13 -3.04 -13.13
C PRO A 14 5.25 -4.28 -12.22
N ASN A 15 4.38 -5.26 -12.43
CA ASN A 15 4.48 -6.54 -11.75
C ASN A 15 5.77 -7.24 -12.18
N GLY A 16 6.50 -7.81 -11.21
CA GLY A 16 7.82 -8.38 -11.45
C GLY A 16 8.98 -7.37 -11.44
N ALA A 17 8.76 -6.07 -11.19
CA ALA A 17 9.83 -5.07 -11.05
C ALA A 17 10.73 -5.27 -9.81
N GLY A 18 10.42 -6.25 -8.95
CA GLY A 18 11.19 -6.54 -7.73
C GLY A 18 10.92 -5.56 -6.59
N LYS A 19 9.74 -4.92 -6.57
CA LYS A 19 9.31 -3.95 -5.53
C LYS A 19 9.52 -4.53 -4.13
N SER A 20 8.83 -5.60 -3.78
CA SER A 20 8.91 -6.23 -2.47
C SER A 20 10.28 -6.81 -2.12
N THR A 21 11.11 -7.15 -3.12
CA THR A 21 12.47 -7.70 -2.91
C THR A 21 13.52 -6.63 -2.62
N HIS A 22 13.37 -5.42 -3.18
CA HIS A 22 14.40 -4.38 -3.07
C HIS A 22 13.97 -3.18 -2.24
N ILE A 23 12.68 -3.05 -1.93
CA ILE A 23 12.13 -1.89 -1.21
C ILE A 23 12.87 -1.65 0.10
N GLN A 24 13.05 -2.67 0.94
CA GLN A 24 13.71 -2.51 2.24
C GLN A 24 15.16 -2.03 2.13
N THR A 25 15.85 -2.36 1.03
CA THR A 25 17.23 -1.89 0.79
C THR A 25 17.31 -0.52 0.13
N MET A 26 16.21 -0.03 -0.45
CA MET A 26 16.11 1.27 -1.12
C MET A 26 15.39 2.32 -0.27
N LEU A 27 14.74 1.89 0.81
CA LEU A 27 14.07 2.77 1.75
C LEU A 27 15.11 3.60 2.52
N PRO A 28 14.84 4.89 2.77
CA PRO A 28 15.66 5.70 3.66
C PRO A 28 15.69 5.10 5.08
N ASP A 29 16.77 5.34 5.83
CA ASP A 29 16.93 4.86 7.23
C ASP A 29 15.73 5.21 8.13
N ALA A 30 15.05 6.33 7.87
CA ALA A 30 13.84 6.75 8.59
C ALA A 30 12.66 5.75 8.47
N PHE A 31 12.72 4.81 7.51
CA PHE A 31 11.72 3.76 7.30
C PHE A 31 12.21 2.38 7.77
N GLU A 32 13.32 2.31 8.51
CA GLU A 32 13.80 1.05 9.07
C GLU A 32 12.71 0.37 9.91
N GLY A 33 12.48 -0.92 9.66
CA GLY A 33 11.43 -1.70 10.32
C GLY A 33 10.01 -1.47 9.79
N ILE A 34 9.80 -0.54 8.86
CA ILE A 34 8.49 -0.29 8.23
C ILE A 34 8.34 -1.21 7.01
N PHE A 35 7.32 -2.06 7.05
CA PHE A 35 6.98 -2.94 5.94
C PHE A 35 6.02 -2.25 4.98
N SER A 36 6.19 -2.52 3.69
CA SER A 36 5.29 -2.05 2.66
C SER A 36 3.97 -2.80 2.68
N PHE A 37 2.88 -2.07 2.46
CA PHE A 37 1.60 -2.65 2.15
C PHE A 37 1.53 -2.99 0.66
N ASP A 38 1.54 -4.29 0.34
CA ASP A 38 1.39 -4.80 -1.02
C ASP A 38 -0.09 -5.07 -1.32
N ARG A 39 -0.70 -4.20 -2.16
CA ARG A 39 -2.11 -4.32 -2.55
C ARG A 39 -2.40 -5.61 -3.33
N ASP A 40 -1.49 -6.00 -4.22
CA ASP A 40 -1.72 -7.15 -5.10
C ASP A 40 -1.64 -8.45 -4.30
N ASN A 41 -0.59 -8.62 -3.50
CA ASN A 41 -0.46 -9.80 -2.64
C ASN A 41 -1.56 -9.88 -1.57
N THR A 42 -1.96 -8.74 -1.00
CA THR A 42 -3.07 -8.71 -0.02
C THR A 42 -4.40 -9.11 -0.68
N ARG A 43 -4.67 -8.63 -1.90
CA ARG A 43 -5.87 -9.04 -2.65
C ARG A 43 -5.85 -10.54 -2.94
N VAL A 44 -4.74 -11.07 -3.45
CA VAL A 44 -4.59 -12.52 -3.74
C VAL A 44 -4.80 -13.36 -2.49
N ALA A 45 -4.27 -12.94 -1.34
CA ALA A 45 -4.50 -13.65 -0.08
C ALA A 45 -5.99 -13.71 0.30
N PHE A 46 -6.73 -12.61 0.12
CA PHE A 46 -8.19 -12.59 0.33
C PHE A 46 -8.96 -13.40 -0.72
N GLU A 47 -8.48 -13.45 -1.98
CA GLU A 47 -9.07 -14.32 -3.01
C GLU A 47 -8.98 -15.78 -2.57
N SER A 48 -7.79 -16.24 -2.18
CA SER A 48 -7.59 -17.61 -1.67
C SER A 48 -8.41 -17.91 -0.41
N GLU A 49 -8.57 -16.93 0.49
CA GLU A 49 -9.44 -17.08 1.67
C GLU A 49 -10.91 -17.30 1.26
N LEU A 50 -11.43 -16.48 0.34
CA LEU A 50 -12.82 -16.58 -0.13
C LEU A 50 -13.06 -17.83 -0.98
N GLU A 51 -12.09 -18.26 -1.77
CA GLU A 51 -12.11 -19.55 -2.48
C GLU A 51 -12.24 -20.72 -1.50
N SER A 52 -11.48 -20.70 -0.41
CA SER A 52 -11.54 -21.76 0.62
C SER A 52 -12.91 -21.83 1.33
N GLN A 53 -13.67 -20.73 1.32
CA GLN A 53 -15.04 -20.65 1.84
C GLN A 53 -16.10 -21.10 0.82
N GLY A 54 -15.71 -21.48 -0.39
CA GLY A 54 -16.60 -21.98 -1.44
C GLY A 54 -17.42 -20.89 -2.15
N LEU A 55 -16.94 -19.65 -2.15
CA LEU A 55 -17.60 -18.57 -2.90
C LEU A 55 -17.40 -18.75 -4.41
N SER A 56 -18.36 -18.24 -5.20
CA SER A 56 -18.27 -18.22 -6.66
C SER A 56 -17.16 -17.29 -7.15
N GLU A 57 -16.40 -17.71 -8.16
CA GLU A 57 -15.36 -16.91 -8.83
C GLU A 57 -15.88 -15.54 -9.29
N THR A 58 -17.16 -15.48 -9.67
CA THR A 58 -17.82 -14.23 -10.13
C THR A 58 -17.88 -13.13 -9.08
N ILE A 59 -17.80 -13.48 -7.78
CA ILE A 59 -17.86 -12.51 -6.68
C ILE A 59 -16.54 -12.39 -5.90
N ILE A 60 -15.63 -13.36 -6.05
CA ILE A 60 -14.37 -13.41 -5.30
C ILE A 60 -13.54 -12.15 -5.55
N VAL A 61 -13.28 -11.81 -6.82
CA VAL A 61 -12.41 -10.67 -7.17
C VAL A 61 -12.95 -9.35 -6.60
N ALA A 62 -14.26 -9.11 -6.75
CA ALA A 62 -14.89 -7.89 -6.26
C ALA A 62 -14.84 -7.81 -4.73
N ARG A 63 -15.10 -8.94 -4.04
CA ARG A 63 -15.11 -9.00 -2.58
C ARG A 63 -13.70 -8.91 -1.98
N ALA A 64 -12.73 -9.61 -2.57
CA ALA A 64 -11.33 -9.53 -2.16
C ALA A 64 -10.76 -8.13 -2.37
N THR A 65 -11.11 -7.46 -3.47
CA THR A 65 -10.73 -6.07 -3.71
C THR A 65 -11.26 -5.16 -2.60
N ARG A 66 -12.54 -5.32 -2.23
CA ARG A 66 -13.14 -4.55 -1.13
C ARG A 66 -12.45 -4.82 0.20
N MET A 67 -12.17 -6.08 0.54
CA MET A 67 -11.48 -6.45 1.79
C MET A 67 -10.05 -5.89 1.83
N MET A 68 -9.34 -5.90 0.71
CA MET A 68 -8.02 -5.28 0.57
C MET A 68 -8.08 -3.77 0.78
N GLU A 69 -9.05 -3.09 0.19
CA GLU A 69 -9.25 -1.64 0.35
C GLU A 69 -9.61 -1.27 1.78
N GLU A 70 -10.48 -2.04 2.44
CA GLU A 70 -10.83 -1.86 3.86
C GLU A 70 -9.60 -2.03 4.75
N LYS A 71 -8.80 -3.08 4.53
CA LYS A 71 -7.55 -3.31 5.27
C LYS A 71 -6.52 -2.20 5.04
N LEU A 72 -6.33 -1.77 3.79
CA LEU A 72 -5.43 -0.67 3.45
C LEU A 72 -5.83 0.61 4.19
N PHE A 73 -7.12 0.93 4.18
CA PHE A 73 -7.66 2.11 4.87
C PHE A 73 -7.42 2.04 6.39
N GLU A 74 -7.63 0.88 7.01
CA GLU A 74 -7.37 0.68 8.43
C GLU A 74 -5.89 0.86 8.79
N GLU A 75 -4.98 0.26 8.03
CA GLU A 75 -3.53 0.37 8.28
C GLU A 75 -3.04 1.82 8.06
N MET A 76 -3.55 2.50 7.03
CA MET A 76 -3.26 3.93 6.82
C MET A 76 -3.77 4.80 7.97
N ARG A 77 -4.99 4.56 8.45
CA ARG A 77 -5.53 5.30 9.61
C ARG A 77 -4.71 5.06 10.87
N LYS A 78 -4.26 3.82 11.11
CA LYS A 78 -3.37 3.51 12.24
C LYS A 78 -2.10 4.36 12.13
N ALA A 79 -1.41 4.30 10.99
CA ALA A 79 -0.19 5.08 10.76
C ALA A 79 -0.40 6.60 10.94
N ILE A 80 -1.53 7.14 10.46
CA ILE A 80 -1.90 8.55 10.67
C ILE A 80 -2.05 8.87 12.17
N VAL A 81 -2.77 8.04 12.92
CA VAL A 81 -3.04 8.27 14.36
C VAL A 81 -1.76 8.20 15.17
N VAL A 82 -0.89 7.22 14.90
CA VAL A 82 0.39 7.06 15.61
C VAL A 82 1.49 7.97 15.07
N LYS A 83 1.23 8.69 13.97
CA LYS A 83 2.20 9.56 13.28
C LYS A 83 3.44 8.78 12.85
N GLU A 84 3.24 7.64 12.21
CA GLU A 84 4.31 6.83 11.63
C GLU A 84 4.36 6.99 10.11
N HIS A 85 5.50 6.67 9.51
CA HIS A 85 5.55 6.56 8.05
C HIS A 85 4.75 5.37 7.57
N PHE A 86 4.24 5.45 6.34
CA PHE A 86 3.52 4.38 5.70
C PHE A 86 4.09 4.15 4.31
N VAL A 87 4.31 2.89 3.94
CA VAL A 87 4.83 2.53 2.61
C VAL A 87 3.75 1.76 1.86
N LEU A 88 3.34 2.25 0.70
CA LEU A 88 2.33 1.63 -0.15
C LEU A 88 2.96 1.14 -1.45
N GLU A 89 2.88 -0.17 -1.72
CA GLU A 89 3.25 -0.76 -3.01
C GLU A 89 2.03 -0.85 -3.92
N THR A 90 2.15 -0.29 -5.13
CA THR A 90 1.02 -0.31 -6.07
C THR A 90 1.44 -0.15 -7.53
N PRO A 91 0.76 -0.79 -8.51
CA PRO A 91 1.06 -0.61 -9.94
C PRO A 91 0.64 0.75 -10.53
N LEU A 92 0.12 1.68 -9.73
CA LEU A 92 -0.45 2.99 -10.15
C LEU A 92 -1.52 2.95 -11.26
N SER A 93 -2.19 1.81 -11.44
CA SER A 93 -3.17 1.61 -12.53
C SER A 93 -4.59 2.17 -12.30
N HIS A 94 -4.93 2.61 -11.08
CA HIS A 94 -6.28 3.04 -10.70
C HIS A 94 -6.38 4.54 -10.38
N ARG A 95 -7.54 5.17 -10.59
CA ARG A 95 -7.74 6.61 -10.29
C ARG A 95 -7.86 6.93 -8.80
N ASP A 96 -8.10 5.92 -7.96
CA ASP A 96 -8.47 6.12 -6.55
C ASP A 96 -7.28 6.43 -5.62
N TYR A 97 -6.04 6.46 -6.13
CA TYR A 97 -4.88 6.79 -5.28
C TYR A 97 -4.93 8.19 -4.69
N TRP A 98 -5.58 9.13 -5.38
CA TRP A 98 -5.75 10.49 -4.89
C TRP A 98 -6.45 10.52 -3.53
N ARG A 99 -7.41 9.60 -3.28
CA ARG A 99 -8.08 9.49 -1.98
C ARG A 99 -7.09 9.16 -0.85
N TYR A 100 -6.07 8.36 -1.11
CA TYR A 100 -5.05 8.03 -0.11
C TYR A 100 -4.12 9.19 0.15
N ILE A 101 -3.77 9.94 -0.90
CA ILE A 101 -2.96 11.16 -0.76
C ILE A 101 -3.71 12.17 0.10
N ASP A 102 -5.00 12.41 -0.21
CA ASP A 102 -5.86 13.33 0.53
C ASP A 102 -5.96 12.97 2.03
N MET A 103 -6.03 11.68 2.37
CA MET A 103 -6.07 11.23 3.76
C MET A 103 -4.83 11.63 4.57
N PHE A 104 -3.66 11.59 3.94
CA PHE A 104 -2.40 11.94 4.61
C PHE A 104 -2.17 13.47 4.59
N GLU A 105 -2.50 14.15 3.49
CA GLU A 105 -2.40 15.61 3.41
C GLU A 105 -3.31 16.32 4.43
N THR A 106 -4.55 15.84 4.60
CA THR A 106 -5.48 16.38 5.61
C THR A 106 -5.00 16.18 7.06
N ALA A 107 -4.08 15.24 7.28
CA ALA A 107 -3.45 14.98 8.58
C ALA A 107 -2.11 15.72 8.77
N ASP A 108 -1.74 16.65 7.88
CA ASP A 108 -0.43 17.33 7.83
C ASP A 108 0.75 16.34 7.67
N ILE A 109 0.50 15.20 7.01
CA ILE A 109 1.49 14.18 6.71
C ILE A 109 2.02 14.36 5.29
N ARG A 110 3.35 14.22 5.11
CA ARG A 110 4.00 14.41 3.82
C ARG A 110 3.69 13.26 2.86
N PHE A 111 3.68 13.57 1.57
CA PHE A 111 3.56 12.59 0.50
C PHE A 111 4.84 12.53 -0.32
N SER A 112 5.26 11.32 -0.70
CA SER A 112 6.41 11.07 -1.58
C SER A 112 6.12 9.91 -2.53
N LEU A 113 6.65 10.02 -3.75
CA LEU A 113 6.56 9.00 -4.79
C LEU A 113 7.96 8.45 -5.07
N LEU A 114 8.08 7.12 -5.07
CA LEU A 114 9.26 6.41 -5.53
C LEU A 114 8.90 5.51 -6.70
N SER A 115 9.59 5.72 -7.81
CA SER A 115 9.39 4.97 -9.03
C SER A 115 10.43 3.85 -9.17
N LEU A 116 9.99 2.65 -9.52
CA LEU A 116 10.84 1.51 -9.83
C LEU A 116 10.69 1.15 -11.31
N PHE A 117 11.23 2.02 -12.17
CA PHE A 117 11.58 1.67 -13.55
C PHE A 117 13.09 1.50 -13.62
N ARG A 118 13.54 0.33 -14.10
CA ARG A 118 14.91 0.17 -14.57
C ARG A 118 15.00 0.65 -16.01
#